data_AF-A0A353DFU7-F1
#
_entry.id   AF-A0A353DFU7-F1
#
_cell.length_a   1.000
_cell.length_b   1.000
_cell.length_c   1.000
_cell.angle_alpha   90.00
_cell.angle_beta   90.00
_cell.angle_gamma   90.00
#
_symmetry.space_group_name_H-M   'P 1'
#
loop_
_entity.id
_entity.type
_entity.pdbx_description
1 polymer ?
#
loop_
_entity_poly.entity_id
_entity_poly.type
_entity_poly.pdbx_seq_one_letter_code
_entity_poly.pdbx_strand_id
1 'polypeptide(L)'
;MSSVLIRDLDRHRSVFVDKAGSRSTVIWNPWKEKSKSIKDLPDKGYQEFVCVEAANAGTDKPTLSPGSSHTIQTVIGLRPLG
;
A
#
# COMPACT_ATOMS: atom_id res chain seq x y z
N MET A 1 1.73 6.96 13.75
CA MET A 1 2.16 6.46 12.42
C MET A 1 2.46 4.98 12.55
N SER A 2 2.14 4.20 11.52
CA SER A 2 2.54 2.79 11.39
C SER A 2 3.30 2.60 10.08
N SER A 3 4.27 1.69 10.04
CA SER A 3 5.15 1.47 8.89
C SER A 3 5.02 0.05 8.34
N VAL A 4 5.14 -0.11 7.03
CA VAL A 4 5.40 -1.38 6.36
C VAL A 4 6.75 -1.26 5.64
N LEU A 5 7.60 -2.28 5.80
CA LEU A 5 8.87 -2.37 5.09
C LEU A 5 8.79 -3.45 4.02
N ILE A 6 8.94 -3.06 2.75
CA ILE A 6 9.09 -3.97 1.63
C ILE A 6 10.59 -4.25 1.46
N ARG A 7 11.00 -5.51 1.64
CA ARG A 7 12.37 -5.96 1.37
C ARG A 7 12.43 -6.51 -0.04
N ASP A 8 13.05 -5.75 -0.93
CA ASP A 8 13.22 -6.10 -2.34
C ASP A 8 14.66 -6.54 -2.55
N LEU A 9 14.91 -7.82 -2.27
CA LEU A 9 16.26 -8.39 -2.23
C LEU A 9 16.89 -8.45 -3.63
N ASP A 10 16.10 -8.74 -4.65
CA ASP A 10 16.55 -8.82 -6.05
C ASP A 10 17.07 -7.46 -6.54
N ARG A 11 16.48 -6.36 -6.05
CA ARG A 11 16.91 -4.99 -6.39
C ARG A 11 17.77 -4.34 -5.32
N HIS A 12 18.24 -5.10 -4.34
CA HIS A 12 19.08 -4.65 -3.23
C HIS A 12 18.58 -3.33 -2.58
N ARG A 13 17.28 -3.23 -2.30
CA ARG A 13 16.68 -2.06 -1.63
C ARG A 13 15.63 -2.45 -0.60
N SER A 14 15.40 -1.58 0.36
CA SER A 14 14.17 -1.61 1.18
C SER A 14 13.35 -0.35 0.92
N VAL A 15 12.05 -0.52 0.69
CA VAL A 15 11.09 0.58 0.56
C VAL A 15 10.26 0.63 1.84
N PHE A 16 10.25 1.75 2.53
CA PHE A 16 9.31 1.96 3.63
C PHE A 16 8.06 2.67 3.11
N VAL A 17 6.92 2.26 3.65
CA VAL A 17 5.62 2.90 3.43
C VAL A 17 5.05 3.21 4.81
N ASP A 18 5.22 4.46 5.23
CA ASP A 18 4.66 4.97 6.47
C ASP A 18 3.26 5.51 6.22
N LYS A 19 2.35 5.22 7.15
CA LYS A 19 0.97 5.71 7.09
C LYS A 19 0.50 6.36 8.37
N ALA A 20 -0.38 7.33 8.22
CA ALA A 20 -1.15 7.96 9.28
C ALA A 20 -2.61 8.14 8.85
N GLY A 21 -3.49 8.36 9.81
CA GLY A 21 -4.92 8.55 9.55
C GLY A 21 -5.72 7.27 9.36
N SER A 22 -5.10 6.11 9.13
CA SER A 22 -5.81 4.84 9.05
C SER A 22 -5.38 3.84 10.11
N ARG A 23 -6.33 2.98 10.53
CA ARG A 23 -6.08 1.80 11.36
C ARG A 23 -5.89 0.53 10.53
N SER A 24 -6.30 0.53 9.27
CA SER A 24 -6.02 -0.57 8.32
C SER A 24 -4.88 -0.26 7.35
N THR A 25 -4.19 -1.32 6.93
CA THR A 25 -3.29 -1.35 5.76
C THR A 25 -3.83 -2.40 4.79
N VAL A 26 -3.98 -2.06 3.51
CA VAL A 26 -4.25 -3.07 2.49
C VAL A 26 -2.93 -3.46 1.85
N ILE A 27 -2.68 -4.78 1.78
CA ILE A 27 -1.56 -5.38 1.05
C ILE A 27 -2.15 -6.20 -0.08
N TRP A 28 -1.83 -5.85 -1.32
CA TRP A 28 -2.50 -6.46 -2.47
C TRP A 28 -1.57 -6.69 -3.66
N ASN A 29 -1.82 -7.80 -4.34
CA ASN A 29 -1.24 -8.15 -5.64
C ASN A 29 -2.30 -8.96 -6.42
N PRO A 30 -2.57 -8.65 -7.71
CA PRO A 30 -3.61 -9.35 -8.47
C PRO A 30 -3.25 -10.81 -8.76
N TRP A 31 -1.97 -11.15 -8.74
CA TRP A 31 -1.45 -12.42 -9.21
C TRP A 31 -1.82 -12.72 -10.66
N LYS A 32 -1.42 -13.90 -11.13
CA LYS A 32 -1.42 -14.28 -12.54
C LYS A 32 -2.78 -14.16 -13.24
N GLU A 33 -3.83 -14.77 -12.68
CA GLU A 33 -5.11 -14.85 -13.38
C GLU A 33 -5.86 -13.51 -13.40
N LYS A 34 -5.80 -12.74 -12.30
CA LYS A 34 -6.42 -11.42 -12.29
C LYS A 34 -5.66 -10.44 -13.17
N SER A 35 -4.32 -10.52 -13.23
CA SER A 35 -3.49 -9.64 -14.07
C SER A 35 -3.93 -9.67 -15.54
N LYS A 36 -4.17 -10.86 -16.11
CA LYS A 36 -4.65 -11.04 -17.50
C LYS A 36 -6.00 -10.37 -17.79
N SER A 37 -6.80 -10.11 -16.74
CA SER A 37 -8.13 -9.51 -16.88
C SER A 37 -8.13 -7.99 -16.76
N ILE A 38 -7.04 -7.38 -16.27
CA ILE A 38 -6.91 -5.94 -16.07
C ILE A 38 -6.33 -5.34 -17.36
N LYS A 39 -7.16 -4.63 -18.13
CA LYS A 39 -6.84 -4.19 -19.50
C LYS A 39 -5.60 -3.31 -19.61
N ASP A 40 -5.28 -2.56 -18.57
CA ASP A 40 -4.17 -1.62 -18.48
C ASP A 40 -2.96 -2.19 -17.72
N LEU A 41 -2.98 -3.47 -17.35
CA LEU A 41 -1.87 -4.15 -16.69
C LEU A 41 -1.32 -5.28 -17.59
N PRO A 42 -0.01 -5.34 -17.88
CA PRO A 42 0.57 -6.46 -18.61
C PRO A 42 0.31 -7.81 -17.92
N ASP A 43 0.18 -8.90 -18.68
CA ASP A 43 -0.09 -10.25 -18.15
C ASP A 43 0.85 -10.69 -17.02
N LYS A 44 2.12 -10.28 -17.07
CA LYS A 44 3.15 -10.54 -16.05
C LYS A 44 3.45 -9.35 -15.14
N GLY A 45 2.72 -8.24 -15.30
CA GLY A 45 2.96 -7.00 -14.55
C GLY A 45 2.89 -7.19 -13.04
N TYR A 46 2.07 -8.14 -12.56
CA TYR A 46 1.96 -8.50 -11.14
C TYR A 46 3.30 -8.91 -10.48
N GLN A 47 4.32 -9.32 -11.24
CA GLN A 47 5.63 -9.70 -10.66
C GLN A 47 6.48 -8.48 -10.28
N GLU A 48 6.14 -7.30 -10.79
CA GLU A 48 6.97 -6.09 -10.67
C GLU A 48 6.48 -5.12 -9.60
N PHE A 49 5.37 -5.43 -8.92
CA PHE A 49 4.82 -4.55 -7.89
C PHE A 49 4.10 -5.31 -6.77
N VAL A 50 3.95 -4.62 -5.64
CA VAL A 50 3.00 -4.93 -4.58
C VAL A 50 2.36 -3.62 -4.14
N CYS A 51 1.04 -3.62 -3.94
CA CYS A 51 0.34 -2.48 -3.38
C CYS A 51 0.43 -2.51 -1.85
N VAL A 52 0.81 -1.39 -1.26
CA VAL A 52 0.76 -1.14 0.19
C VAL A 52 0.02 0.18 0.40
N GLU A 53 -1.21 0.09 0.89
CA GLU A 53 -2.15 1.20 0.85
C GLU A 53 -2.56 1.62 2.26
N ALA A 54 -2.49 2.92 2.53
CA ALA A 54 -3.18 3.53 3.66
C ALA A 54 -4.66 3.66 3.30
N ALA A 55 -5.52 2.93 4.00
CA ALA A 55 -6.96 2.90 3.71
C ALA A 55 -7.77 2.82 5.00
N ASN A 56 -8.93 3.47 5.04
CA ASN A 56 -9.99 3.18 6.03
C ASN A 56 -10.90 2.08 5.45
N ALA A 57 -10.60 0.81 5.75
CA ALA A 57 -11.27 -0.35 5.17
C ALA A 57 -11.78 -1.32 6.25
N GLY A 58 -12.78 -2.14 5.89
CA GLY A 58 -13.36 -3.12 6.80
C GLY A 58 -14.00 -2.45 8.02
N THR A 59 -13.46 -2.67 9.22
CA THR A 59 -13.92 -2.07 10.47
C THR A 59 -13.28 -0.70 10.75
N ASP A 60 -12.32 -0.25 9.94
CA ASP A 60 -11.77 1.09 10.03
C ASP A 60 -12.69 2.10 9.33
N LYS A 61 -13.63 2.67 10.10
CA LYS A 61 -14.68 3.56 9.61
C LYS A 61 -14.71 4.85 10.44
N PRO A 62 -13.98 5.91 10.06
CA PRO A 62 -14.04 7.18 10.76
C PRO A 62 -15.41 7.84 10.55
N THR A 63 -15.96 8.45 11.62
CA THR A 63 -17.19 9.25 11.57
C THR A 63 -16.83 10.73 11.65
N LEU A 64 -17.37 11.54 10.75
CA LEU A 64 -17.15 12.98 10.71
C LEU A 64 -18.40 13.74 11.17
N SER A 65 -18.23 14.65 12.12
CA SER A 65 -19.23 15.65 12.49
C SER A 65 -19.20 16.85 11.53
N PRO A 66 -20.27 17.68 11.46
CA PRO A 66 -20.25 18.92 10.68
C PRO A 66 -19.02 19.78 10.99
N GLY A 67 -18.32 20.24 9.95
CA GLY A 67 -17.11 21.06 10.07
C GLY A 67 -15.82 20.29 10.41
N SER A 68 -15.87 18.99 10.67
CA SER A 68 -14.68 18.16 10.92
C SER A 68 -14.05 17.61 9.64
N SER A 69 -12.80 17.17 9.72
CA SER A 69 -12.07 16.53 8.61
C SER A 69 -11.31 15.30 9.09
N HIS A 70 -11.07 14.38 8.16
CA HIS A 70 -10.23 13.21 8.36
C HIS A 70 -9.21 13.15 7.23
N THR A 71 -7.94 12.91 7.57
CA THR A 71 -6.84 12.88 6.61
C THR A 71 -6.13 11.55 6.71
N ILE A 72 -6.00 10.87 5.57
CA ILE A 72 -5.10 9.73 5.41
C ILE A 72 -3.82 10.25 4.77
N GLN A 73 -2.66 9.79 5.25
CA GLN A 73 -1.37 10.16 4.73
C GLN A 73 -0.52 8.91 4.47
N THR A 74 0.23 8.96 3.37
CA THR A 74 1.26 7.98 3.01
C THR A 74 2.57 8.71 2.78
N VAL A 75 3.66 8.20 3.34
CA VAL A 75 5.04 8.65 3.08
C VAL A 75 5.83 7.45 2.59
N ILE A 76 6.50 7.61 1.45
CA ILE A 76 7.25 6.54 0.79
C ILE A 76 8.70 6.97 0.65
N GLY A 77 9.62 6.05 0.93
CA GLY A 77 11.03 6.28 0.68
C GLY A 77 11.87 5.02 0.78
N LEU A 78 13.18 5.19 0.62
CA LEU A 78 14.15 4.10 0.73
C LEU A 78 14.75 4.06 2.13
N ARG A 79 15.05 2.85 2.61
CA ARG A 79 15.91 2.60 3.77
C ARG A 79 17.03 1.64 3.38
N PRO A 80 18.21 1.73 4.04
CA PRO A 80 19.26 0.74 3.87
C PRO A 80 18.72 -0.68 4.14
N LEU A 81 19.19 -1.65 3.37
CA LEU A 81 19.07 -3.05 3.76
C LEU A 81 20.03 -3.27 4.94
N GLY A 82 19.47 -3.64 6.09
CA GLY A 82 20.26 -4.13 7.23
C GLY A 82 20.80 -5.53 7.00
#